data_AF-A0A1I7CA56-F1
#
_entry.id   AF-A0A1I7CA56-F1
#
_cell.length_a   1.000
_cell.length_b   1.000
_cell.length_c   1.000
_cell.angle_alpha   90.00
_cell.angle_beta   90.00
_cell.angle_gamma   90.00
#
_symmetry.space_group_name_H-M   'P 1'
#
loop_
_entity.id
_entity.type
_entity.pdbx_description
1 polymer ?
#
loop_
_entity_poly.entity_id
_entity_poly.type
_entity_poly.pdbx_seq_one_letter_code
_entity_poly.pdbx_strand_id
1 'polypeptide(L)'
;MKKLEGKLPLLAFVVAAFAAVAFTSPKDLDPEYAQDPTNPAIWYDLSNETPGDDTYRCNLQVTDVCTRSLPDDMAPAKKNGEFVINGELEEVE
;
A
#
# COMPACT_ATOMS: atom_id res chain seq x y z
N MET A 1 -19.99 29.89 41.81
CA MET A 1 -19.31 29.05 40.79
C MET A 1 -19.86 27.62 40.88
N LYS A 2 -20.94 27.28 40.16
CA LYS A 2 -21.50 25.91 40.02
C LYS A 2 -22.46 25.88 38.81
N LYS A 3 -21.95 25.85 37.56
CA LYS A 3 -22.82 25.82 36.35
C LYS A 3 -22.25 25.01 35.16
N LEU A 4 -21.23 24.18 35.36
CA LEU A 4 -20.61 23.39 34.28
C LEU A 4 -20.70 21.86 34.48
N GLU A 5 -21.18 21.42 35.64
CA GLU A 5 -21.38 20.00 35.99
C GLU A 5 -22.69 19.50 35.33
N GLY A 6 -22.62 19.08 34.06
CA GLY A 6 -23.79 18.48 33.40
C GLY A 6 -23.80 18.53 31.88
N LYS A 7 -22.90 19.30 31.24
CA LYS A 7 -22.82 19.41 29.77
C LYS A 7 -21.74 18.54 29.12
N LEU A 8 -20.95 17.81 29.93
CA LEU A 8 -19.92 16.89 29.44
C LEU A 8 -20.41 15.74 28.55
N PRO A 9 -21.57 15.08 28.76
CA PRO A 9 -21.92 13.91 27.97
C PRO A 9 -22.25 14.24 26.51
N LEU A 10 -22.64 15.48 26.22
CA LEU A 10 -23.00 15.90 24.86
C LEU A 10 -21.77 16.14 23.97
N LEU A 11 -20.65 16.60 24.54
CA LEU A 11 -19.40 16.79 23.80
C LEU A 11 -18.71 15.46 23.47
N ALA A 12 -18.83 14.45 24.34
CA ALA A 12 -18.25 13.13 24.12
C ALA A 12 -18.86 12.41 22.90
N PHE A 13 -20.17 12.59 22.66
CA PHE A 13 -20.86 11.98 21.52
C PHE A 13 -20.47 12.59 20.17
N VAL A 14 -20.18 13.89 20.13
CA VAL A 14 -19.75 14.57 18.90
C VAL A 14 -18.33 14.15 18.53
N VAL A 15 -17.41 14.02 19.50
CA VAL A 15 -16.02 13.58 19.25
C VAL A 15 -15.96 12.13 18.72
N ALA A 16 -16.82 11.24 19.22
CA ALA A 16 -16.86 9.84 18.77
C ALA A 16 -17.25 9.69 17.29
N ALA A 17 -18.15 10.54 16.79
CA ALA A 17 -18.57 10.52 15.38
C ALA A 17 -17.46 10.96 14.41
N PHE A 18 -16.55 11.85 14.83
CA PHE A 18 -15.40 12.26 14.00
C PHE A 18 -14.25 11.25 14.04
N ALA A 19 -14.09 10.51 15.14
CA ALA A 19 -13.05 9.49 15.25
C ALA A 19 -13.28 8.29 14.30
N ALA A 20 -14.53 7.94 13.99
CA ALA A 20 -14.84 6.83 13.07
C ALA A 20 -14.52 7.16 11.60
N VAL A 21 -14.55 8.43 11.20
CA VAL A 21 -14.31 8.86 9.80
C VAL A 21 -12.82 9.01 9.48
N ALA A 22 -11.97 9.18 10.49
CA ALA A 22 -10.52 9.32 10.30
C ALA A 22 -9.81 7.99 9.96
N PHE A 23 -10.43 6.84 10.23
CA PHE A 23 -9.88 5.52 9.91
C PHE A 23 -10.49 4.88 8.66
N THR A 24 -11.45 5.56 8.00
CA THR A 24 -12.09 5.07 6.77
C THR A 24 -11.66 5.83 5.52
N SER A 25 -10.65 6.69 5.60
CA SER A 25 -10.08 7.29 4.40
C SER A 25 -9.52 6.17 3.52
N PRO A 26 -10.01 6.00 2.27
CA PRO A 26 -9.37 5.10 1.33
C PRO A 26 -7.90 5.51 1.25
N LYS A 27 -6.96 4.57 1.45
CA LYS A 27 -5.62 4.80 0.93
C LYS A 27 -5.82 5.03 -0.56
N ASP A 28 -5.41 6.18 -1.07
CA ASP A 28 -5.27 6.35 -2.51
C ASP A 28 -4.35 5.21 -2.96
N LEU A 29 -4.94 4.21 -3.62
CA LEU A 29 -4.20 3.08 -4.16
C LEU A 29 -3.29 3.68 -5.22
N ASP A 30 -1.98 3.67 -4.95
CA ASP A 30 -0.98 4.10 -5.92
C ASP A 30 -0.53 2.85 -6.68
N PRO A 31 -1.13 2.53 -7.83
CA PRO A 31 -1.04 1.21 -8.46
C PRO A 31 0.42 0.85 -8.77
N GLU A 32 0.89 -0.29 -8.29
CA GLU A 32 2.28 -0.71 -8.39
C GLU A 32 2.36 -2.19 -8.73
N TYR A 33 3.19 -2.54 -9.71
CA TYR A 33 3.27 -3.90 -10.24
C TYR A 33 4.72 -4.32 -10.43
N ALA A 34 5.00 -5.61 -10.32
CA ALA A 34 6.29 -6.20 -10.66
C ALA A 34 6.11 -7.41 -11.57
N GLN A 35 7.07 -7.62 -12.47
CA GLN A 35 7.09 -8.78 -13.34
C GLN A 35 7.79 -9.94 -12.63
N ASP A 36 7.28 -11.16 -12.78
CA ASP A 36 7.94 -12.34 -12.20
C ASP A 36 9.36 -12.52 -12.78
N PRO A 37 10.39 -12.73 -11.95
CA PRO A 37 11.78 -12.83 -12.41
C PRO A 37 12.08 -14.11 -13.19
N THR A 38 11.21 -15.12 -13.11
CA THR A 38 11.37 -16.42 -13.79
C THR A 38 10.43 -16.62 -14.97
N ASN A 39 9.31 -15.90 -15.02
CA ASN A 39 8.28 -15.99 -16.04
C ASN A 39 7.74 -14.59 -16.40
N PRO A 40 8.22 -13.98 -17.49
CA PRO A 40 7.82 -12.62 -17.87
C PRO A 40 6.33 -12.48 -18.27
N ALA A 41 5.58 -13.57 -18.39
CA ALA A 41 4.14 -13.52 -18.60
C ALA A 41 3.35 -13.19 -17.32
N ILE A 42 3.94 -13.37 -16.13
CA ILE A 42 3.29 -13.16 -14.85
C ILE A 42 3.64 -11.77 -14.31
N TRP A 43 2.62 -11.07 -13.82
CA TRP A 43 2.74 -9.81 -13.12
C TRP A 43 2.06 -9.91 -11.76
N TYR A 44 2.63 -9.26 -10.76
CA TYR A 44 2.09 -9.19 -9.41
C TYR A 44 1.50 -7.81 -9.14
N ASP A 45 0.32 -7.76 -8.54
CA ASP A 45 -0.26 -6.52 -8.01
C ASP A 45 0.30 -6.24 -6.61
N LEU A 46 1.07 -5.16 -6.49
CA LEU A 46 1.72 -4.72 -5.25
C LEU A 46 1.03 -3.50 -4.66
N SER A 47 -0.11 -3.08 -5.18
CA SER A 47 -0.82 -1.85 -4.78
C SER A 47 -1.22 -1.85 -3.30
N ASN A 48 -1.37 -3.03 -2.72
CA ASN A 48 -1.69 -3.24 -1.30
C ASN A 48 -0.56 -3.89 -0.51
N GLU A 49 0.57 -4.17 -1.15
CA GLU A 49 1.66 -4.93 -0.57
C GLU A 49 2.73 -4.02 0.03
N THR A 50 3.10 -4.31 1.27
CA THR A 50 4.20 -3.59 1.95
C THR A 50 5.49 -4.40 1.76
N PRO A 51 6.57 -3.82 1.20
CA PRO A 51 7.85 -4.54 1.04
C PRO A 51 8.37 -5.10 2.36
N GLY A 52 8.81 -6.36 2.37
CA GLY A 52 9.19 -7.08 3.57
C GLY A 52 9.77 -8.47 3.33
N ASP A 53 10.05 -9.16 4.43
CA ASP A 53 10.58 -10.53 4.41
C ASP A 53 9.51 -11.58 4.06
N ASP A 54 8.23 -11.21 4.10
CA ASP A 54 7.06 -12.06 3.83
C ASP A 54 6.31 -11.68 2.54
N THR A 55 6.75 -10.64 1.83
CA THR A 55 6.14 -10.16 0.59
C THR A 55 7.20 -10.11 -0.52
N TYR A 56 7.77 -8.93 -0.77
CA TYR A 56 8.78 -8.66 -1.77
C TYR A 56 9.81 -7.64 -1.28
N ARG A 57 10.94 -7.56 -1.98
CA ARG A 57 11.95 -6.50 -1.81
C ARG A 57 12.52 -6.07 -3.15
N CYS A 58 12.95 -4.82 -3.22
CA CYS A 58 13.75 -4.30 -4.34
C CYS A 58 15.23 -4.34 -3.95
N ASN A 59 16.02 -5.18 -4.61
CA ASN A 59 17.46 -5.21 -4.46
C ASN A 59 18.10 -4.04 -5.21
N LEU A 60 18.41 -2.98 -4.49
CA LEU A 60 18.97 -1.73 -5.04
C LEU A 60 20.43 -1.84 -5.51
N GLN A 61 21.09 -2.99 -5.33
CA GLN A 61 22.48 -3.19 -5.78
C GLN A 61 22.56 -3.46 -7.29
N VAL A 62 21.43 -3.75 -7.93
CA VAL A 62 21.33 -4.03 -9.36
C VAL A 62 20.65 -2.86 -10.06
N THR A 63 21.17 -2.47 -11.22
CA THR A 63 20.54 -1.45 -12.07
C THR A 63 19.49 -2.13 -12.95
N ASP A 64 18.27 -2.23 -12.45
CA ASP A 64 17.10 -2.72 -13.17
C ASP A 64 15.82 -1.99 -12.70
N VAL A 65 14.66 -2.37 -13.24
CA VAL A 65 13.34 -1.88 -12.81
C VAL A 65 12.69 -2.91 -11.90
N CYS A 66 12.48 -2.53 -10.64
CA CYS A 66 11.86 -3.40 -9.64
C CYS A 66 10.34 -3.39 -9.78
N THR A 67 9.76 -2.19 -9.90
CA THR A 67 8.31 -2.02 -9.97
C THR A 67 7.93 -0.96 -11.00
N ARG A 68 6.70 -1.06 -11.50
CA ARG A 68 6.12 -0.19 -12.54
C ARG A 68 4.73 0.26 -12.15
N SER A 69 4.24 1.30 -12.83
CA SER A 69 2.89 1.82 -12.62
C SER A 69 1.78 0.97 -13.26
N LEU A 70 2.13 0.04 -14.17
CA LEU A 70 1.21 -0.87 -14.87
C LEU A 70 1.93 -2.22 -15.14
N PRO A 71 1.20 -3.32 -15.35
CA PRO A 71 1.75 -4.62 -15.71
C PRO A 71 2.18 -4.67 -17.19
N ASP A 72 3.12 -3.79 -17.54
CA ASP A 72 3.62 -3.57 -18.90
C ASP A 72 5.11 -3.18 -18.81
N ASP A 73 5.95 -3.80 -19.64
CA ASP A 73 7.41 -3.62 -19.64
C ASP A 73 7.87 -2.23 -20.14
N MET A 74 7.00 -1.52 -20.84
CA MET A 74 7.18 -0.14 -21.27
C MET A 74 6.60 0.89 -20.29
N ALA A 75 5.83 0.45 -19.27
CA ALA A 75 5.23 1.35 -18.30
C ALA A 75 6.29 2.08 -17.45
N PRO A 76 6.00 3.31 -16.97
CA PRO A 76 6.89 4.05 -16.10
C PRO A 76 7.39 3.22 -14.91
N ALA A 77 8.71 3.20 -14.71
CA ALA A 77 9.33 2.63 -13.53
C ALA A 77 8.95 3.44 -12.30
N LYS A 78 8.52 2.76 -11.23
CA LYS A 78 8.25 3.35 -9.92
C LYS A 78 9.43 3.21 -8.97
N LYS A 79 10.06 2.03 -8.97
CA LYS A 79 11.27 1.75 -8.17
C LYS A 79 12.31 1.07 -9.04
N ASN A 80 13.57 1.46 -8.82
CA ASN A 80 14.72 0.80 -9.41
C ASN A 80 15.17 -0.36 -8.51
N GLY A 81 15.92 -1.29 -9.09
CA GLY A 81 16.44 -2.48 -8.42
C GLY A 81 15.94 -3.76 -9.07
N GLU A 82 16.44 -4.88 -8.59
CA GLU A 82 15.92 -6.20 -8.95
C GLU A 82 14.76 -6.57 -8.03
N PHE A 83 13.67 -7.07 -8.62
CA PHE A 83 12.52 -7.57 -7.86
C PHE A 83 12.80 -8.96 -7.28
N VAL A 84 12.61 -9.12 -5.97
CA VAL A 84 12.81 -10.40 -5.27
C VAL A 84 11.56 -10.74 -4.47
N ILE A 85 10.98 -11.90 -4.78
CA ILE A 85 9.80 -12.46 -4.11
C ILE A 85 10.26 -13.24 -2.88
N ASN A 86 9.69 -12.93 -1.72
CA ASN A 86 9.96 -13.61 -0.45
C ASN A 86 8.74 -14.33 0.14
N GLY A 87 7.54 -14.12 -0.43
CA GLY A 87 6.30 -14.76 -0.01
C GLY A 87 5.30 -14.93 -1.15
N GLU A 88 4.03 -15.10 -0.79
CA GLU A 88 2.93 -15.27 -1.74
C GLU A 88 2.37 -13.90 -2.13
N LEU A 89 2.25 -13.64 -3.43
CA LEU A 89 1.77 -12.37 -3.99
C LEU A 89 0.64 -12.65 -4.97
N GLU A 90 -0.30 -11.71 -5.07
CA GLU A 90 -1.44 -11.81 -5.97
C GLU A 90 -1.00 -11.55 -7.42
N GLU A 91 -1.30 -12.50 -8.32
CA GLU A 91 -1.08 -12.36 -9.75
C GLU A 91 -2.18 -11.49 -10.38
N VAL A 92 -1.81 -10.70 -11.38
CA VAL A 92 -2.77 -10.00 -12.23
C VAL A 92 -3.40 -11.01 -13.18
N GLU A 93 -4.72 -11.23 -13.08
CA GLU A 93 -5.50 -12.11 -13.97
C GLU A 93 -5.62 -11.59 -15.41
#